data_AF-A0A2D9CLA6-F1
#
_entry.id   AF-A0A2D9CLA6-F1
#
_cell.length_a   1.000
_cell.length_b   1.000
_cell.length_c   1.000
_cell.angle_alpha   90.00
_cell.angle_beta   90.00
_cell.angle_gamma   90.00
#
_symmetry.space_group_name_H-M   'P 1'
#
loop_
_entity.id
_entity.type
_entity.pdbx_description
1 polymer ?
#
loop_
_entity_poly.entity_id
_entity_poly.type
_entity_poly.pdbx_seq_one_letter_code
_entity_poly.pdbx_strand_id
1 'polypeptide(L)' 'MSVKIWGIISGPTSREDTPDSEDWPIDAEFVLVCKAEVDGDVFDGNFYFEELNDAYEWSSYFYDSIEPLVISGYKNDS' A
#
# COMPACT_ATOMS: atom_id res chain seq x y z
N MET A 1 -16.40 2.33 3.78
CA MET A 1 -15.21 2.99 4.38
C MET A 1 -14.26 3.32 3.24
N SER A 2 -13.55 4.45 3.32
CA SER A 2 -12.52 4.83 2.36
C SER A 2 -11.22 5.05 3.09
N VAL A 3 -10.11 4.61 2.52
CA VAL A 3 -8.78 4.94 3.00
C VAL A 3 -8.16 5.97 2.06
N LYS A 4 -7.51 6.99 2.63
CA LYS A 4 -6.69 7.93 1.87
C LYS A 4 -5.23 7.52 2.02
N ILE A 5 -4.51 7.45 0.91
CA ILE A 5 -3.08 7.23 0.88
C ILE A 5 -2.41 8.57 0.61
N TRP A 6 -1.65 9.07 1.57
CA TRP A 6 -0.98 10.36 1.49
C TRP A 6 0.40 10.28 0.84
N GLY A 7 0.98 9.09 0.77
CA GLY A 7 2.24 8.86 0.10
C GLY A 7 2.86 7.52 0.48
N ILE A 8 3.91 7.16 -0.24
CA ILE A 8 4.69 5.94 -0.02
C ILE A 8 5.86 6.28 0.90
N ILE A 9 6.01 5.51 1.97
CA ILE A 9 7.11 5.58 2.92
C ILE A 9 8.27 4.68 2.44
N SER A 10 7.95 3.47 1.97
CA SER A 10 8.93 2.48 1.51
C SER A 10 8.33 1.50 0.49
N GLY A 11 9.19 0.93 -0.36
CA GLY A 11 8.84 -0.04 -1.39
C GLY A 11 8.77 0.55 -2.82
N PRO A 12 8.27 -0.22 -3.80
CA PRO A 12 7.74 -1.58 -3.66
C PRO A 12 8.82 -2.59 -3.26
N THR A 13 8.54 -3.42 -2.26
CA THR A 13 9.42 -4.51 -1.79
C THR A 13 8.82 -5.84 -2.25
N SER A 14 9.65 -6.73 -2.81
CA SER A 14 9.23 -8.07 -3.22
C SER A 14 9.17 -9.02 -2.01
N ARG A 15 8.23 -9.95 -2.03
CA ARG A 15 8.16 -11.07 -1.09
C ARG A 15 9.47 -11.86 -1.05
N GLU A 16 10.11 -12.05 -2.20
CA GLU A 16 11.40 -12.75 -2.31
C GLU A 16 12.55 -12.04 -1.57
N ASP A 17 12.45 -10.71 -1.42
CA ASP A 17 13.42 -9.89 -0.67
C ASP A 17 13.16 -9.95 0.85
N THR A 18 12.01 -10.47 1.26
CA THR A 18 11.58 -10.60 2.66
C THR A 18 11.13 -12.03 3.01
N PRO A 19 12.00 -13.04 2.80
CA PRO A 19 11.61 -14.46 2.91
C PRO A 19 11.20 -14.90 4.33
N ASP A 20 11.62 -14.17 5.37
CA ASP A 20 11.25 -14.42 6.77
C ASP A 20 9.93 -13.75 7.20
N SER A 21 9.25 -13.05 6.29
CA SER A 21 8.00 -12.34 6.60
C SER A 21 6.79 -13.26 6.42
N GLU A 22 6.26 -13.78 7.54
CA GLU A 22 5.13 -14.74 7.53
C GLU A 22 3.75 -14.06 7.37
N ASP A 23 3.67 -12.72 7.42
CA ASP A 23 2.40 -11.96 7.50
C ASP A 23 1.86 -11.51 6.13
N TRP A 24 2.29 -12.15 5.04
CA TRP A 24 1.87 -11.77 3.69
C TRP A 24 0.60 -12.52 3.28
N PRO A 25 -0.37 -11.82 2.65
CA PRO A 25 -1.48 -12.49 1.97
C PRO A 25 -0.97 -13.55 0.98
N ILE A 26 -1.75 -14.59 0.73
CA ILE A 26 -1.30 -15.74 -0.08
C ILE A 26 -1.02 -15.36 -1.55
N ASP A 27 -1.78 -14.42 -2.10
CA ASP A 27 -1.63 -13.95 -3.49
C ASP A 27 -0.74 -12.68 -3.60
N ALA A 28 -0.20 -12.19 -2.49
CA ALA A 28 0.62 -10.97 -2.50
C ALA A 28 2.10 -11.27 -2.79
N GLU A 29 2.64 -10.59 -3.80
CA GLU A 29 4.04 -10.67 -4.22
C GLU A 29 4.83 -9.39 -3.95
N PHE A 30 4.14 -8.24 -3.84
CA PHE A 30 4.76 -6.95 -3.54
C PHE A 30 4.04 -6.23 -2.39
N VAL A 31 4.80 -5.45 -1.62
CA VAL A 31 4.26 -4.59 -0.55
C VAL A 31 4.77 -3.16 -0.69
N LEU A 32 3.88 -2.21 -0.46
CA LEU A 32 4.18 -0.81 -0.19
C LEU A 32 3.86 -0.47 1.26
N VAL A 33 4.77 0.21 1.93
CA VAL A 33 4.48 0.84 3.22
C VAL A 33 4.06 2.27 2.93
N CYS A 34 2.82 2.62 3.28
CA CYS A 34 2.24 3.91 2.96
C CYS A 34 1.79 4.67 4.19
N LYS A 35 1.80 6.00 4.09
CA LYS A 35 1.11 6.88 5.04
C LYS A 35 -0.37 6.90 4.68
N ALA A 36 -1.22 6.37 5.54
CA ALA A 36 -2.65 6.21 5.29
C ALA A 36 -3.51 6.96 6.33
N GLU A 37 -4.75 7.28 5.96
CA GLU A 37 -5.75 7.90 6.83
C GLU A 37 -7.10 7.20 6.66
N VAL A 38 -7.73 6.85 7.78
CA VAL A 38 -9.12 6.37 7.86
C VAL A 38 -9.85 7.17 8.94
N ASP A 39 -11.00 7.75 8.59
CA ASP A 39 -11.85 8.52 9.52
C ASP A 39 -11.12 9.63 10.32
N GLY A 40 -10.03 10.18 9.76
CA GLY A 40 -9.21 11.23 10.36
C GLY A 40 -8.01 10.72 11.19
N ASP A 41 -7.93 9.42 11.44
CA ASP A 41 -6.79 8.77 12.09
C ASP A 41 -5.73 8.41 11.05
N VAL A 42 -4.52 8.93 11.24
CA VAL A 42 -3.37 8.75 10.34
C VAL A 42 -2.43 7.69 10.89
N PHE A 43 -2.08 6.70 10.07
CA PHE A 43 -1.23 5.57 10.43
C PHE A 43 -0.31 5.17 9.28
N ASP A 44 0.67 4.33 9.58
CA ASP A 44 1.53 3.72 8.58
C ASP A 44 1.01 2.29 8.34
N GLY A 45 0.75 1.93 7.09
CA GLY A 45 0.08 0.67 6.73
C GLY A 45 0.74 -0.04 5.55
N ASN A 46 0.65 -1.37 5.58
CA ASN A 46 1.11 -2.23 4.48
C ASN A 46 -0.01 -2.39 3.44
N PHE A 47 0.32 -2.15 2.19
CA PHE A 47 -0.55 -2.35 1.04
C PHE A 47 0.09 -3.39 0.13
N TYR A 48 -0.65 -4.47 -0.12
CA TYR A 48 -0.13 -5.65 -0.81
C TYR A 48 -0.68 -5.72 -2.23
N PHE A 49 0.16 -6.19 -3.16
CA PHE A 49 -0.12 -6.26 -4.59
C PHE A 49 0.34 -7.61 -5.15
N GLU A 50 -0.43 -8.14 -6.10
CA GLU A 50 -0.07 -9.37 -6.83
C GLU A 50 0.98 -9.06 -7.92
N GLU A 51 0.83 -7.90 -8.59
CA GLU A 51 1.72 -7.50 -9.68
C GLU A 51 2.54 -6.25 -9.33
N LEU A 52 3.83 -6.25 -9.73
CA LEU A 52 4.73 -5.12 -9.51
C LEU A 52 4.25 -3.85 -10.21
N ASN A 53 3.57 -3.98 -11.35
CA ASN A 53 3.08 -2.85 -12.11
C ASN A 53 2.03 -2.05 -11.31
N ASP A 54 1.13 -2.72 -10.61
CA ASP A 54 0.10 -2.08 -9.79
C ASP A 54 0.71 -1.25 -8.66
N ALA A 55 1.77 -1.78 -8.03
CA ALA A 55 2.52 -1.04 -7.02
C ALA A 55 3.24 0.17 -7.62
N TYR A 56 3.81 0.03 -8.82
CA TYR A 56 4.45 1.15 -9.52
C TYR A 56 3.48 2.25 -9.96
N GLU A 57 2.21 1.93 -10.27
CA GLU A 57 1.22 2.96 -10.56
C GLU A 57 1.07 3.94 -9.40
N TRP A 58 1.13 3.46 -8.16
CA TRP A 58 1.10 4.32 -6.97
C TRP A 58 2.38 5.12 -6.82
N SER A 59 3.55 4.50 -7.01
CA SER A 59 4.83 5.21 -7.00
C SER A 59 4.89 6.31 -8.06
N SER A 60 4.40 6.03 -9.26
CA SER A 60 4.33 7.00 -10.35
C SER A 60 3.35 8.13 -10.02
N TYR A 61 2.22 7.82 -9.40
CA TYR A 61 1.26 8.85 -9.00
C TYR A 61 1.85 9.85 -8.01
N PHE A 62 2.51 9.37 -6.95
CA PHE A 62 3.10 10.25 -5.93
C PHE A 62 4.41 10.90 -6.36
N TYR A 63 4.96 10.53 -7.52
CA TYR A 63 6.09 11.26 -8.11
C TYR A 63 5.66 12.65 -8.61
N ASP A 64 4.48 12.76 -9.21
CA ASP A 64 3.97 13.99 -9.83
C ASP A 64 2.84 14.66 -9.04
N SER A 65 2.24 13.97 -8.05
CA SER A 65 1.08 14.44 -7.29
C SER A 65 1.33 14.46 -5.78
N ILE A 66 0.84 15.51 -5.12
CA ILE A 66 0.78 15.63 -3.65
C ILE A 66 -0.62 15.34 -3.08
N GLU A 67 -1.60 15.14 -3.95
CA GLU A 67 -2.97 14.80 -3.56
C GLU A 67 -3.04 13.35 -3.09
N PRO A 68 -3.95 12.99 -2.15
CA PRO A 68 -4.06 11.61 -1.68
C PRO A 68 -4.78 10.70 -2.70
N LEU A 69 -4.33 9.46 -2.83
CA LEU A 69 -5.11 8.40 -3.50
C LEU A 69 -6.27 7.99 -2.59
N VAL A 70 -7.49 8.01 -3.10
CA VAL A 70 -8.69 7.61 -2.34
C VAL A 70 -9.13 6.23 -2.79
N ILE A 71 -9.02 5.24 -1.91
CA ILE A 71 -9.45 3.87 -2.18
C ILE A 71 -10.80 3.66 -1.54
N SER A 72 -11.82 3.46 -2.38
CA SER A 72 -13.17 3.16 -1.96
C SER A 72 -13.39 1.66 -1.79
N GLY A 73 -14.12 1.26 -0.76
CA GLY A 73 -14.47 -0.16 -0.54
C GLY A 73 -13.41 -0.98 0.17
N TYR A 74 -12.39 -0.35 0.76
CA TYR A 74 -11.43 -1.04 1.63
C TYR A 74 -12.17 -1.75 2.76
N LYS A 75 -12.07 -3.08 2.78
CA LYS A 75 -12.52 -3.93 3.88
C LYS A 75 -11.28 -4.39 4.62
N ASN A 76 -11.09 -3.88 5.83
CA ASN A 76 -10.18 -4.51 6.77
C ASN A 76 -10.89 -5.79 7.22
N ASP A 77 -10.65 -6.92 6.54
CA ASP A 77 -11.07 -8.23 7.05
C ASP A 77 -10.20 -8.50 8.29
N SER A 78 -10.67 -8.00 9.44
CA SER A 78 -10.16 -8.31 10.79
C SER A 78 -10.80 -9.57 11.32
#